data_AF-A0A7X3WGZ4-F1
#
_entry.id   AF-A0A7X3WGZ4-F1
#
_cell.length_a   1.000
_cell.length_b   1.000
_cell.length_c   1.000
_cell.angle_alpha   90.00
_cell.angle_beta   90.00
_cell.angle_gamma   90.00
#
_symmetry.space_group_name_H-M   'P 1'
#
loop_
_entity.id
_entity.type
_entity.pdbx_description
1 polymer ?
#
loop_
_entity_poly.entity_id
_entity_poly.type
_entity_poly.pdbx_seq_one_letter_code
_entity_poly.pdbx_strand_id
1 'polypeptide(L)'
;MTVTGAVIKNIIRKLFAGKDYRSEVLALINAEFLQFAVDFFKRVACAKLDNESVTVDWYKKEFLNSDIYRPEEIAIHSGLNKKTITNTYNSARKEIVLDASYEHYDTLYSAINSLTEQDDLDLKEILFNTNSNSDLLIEIE
;
A
#
# COMPACT_ATOMS: atom_id res chain seq x y z
N MET A 1 7.20 -6.46 6.96
CA MET A 1 6.57 -7.27 8.02
C MET A 1 7.57 -7.78 9.07
N THR A 2 7.53 -7.23 10.28
CA THR A 2 8.21 -7.83 11.45
C THR A 2 7.13 -8.45 12.33
N VAL A 3 6.94 -9.77 12.24
CA VAL A 3 5.95 -10.46 13.08
C VAL A 3 6.48 -10.53 14.50
N THR A 4 5.75 -9.96 15.45
CA THR A 4 6.17 -9.99 16.85
C THR A 4 6.18 -11.42 17.38
N GLY A 5 7.13 -11.75 18.26
CA GLY A 5 7.24 -13.09 18.84
C GLY A 5 5.97 -13.53 19.57
N ALA A 6 5.18 -12.58 20.09
CA ALA A 6 3.88 -12.84 20.71
C ALA A 6 2.86 -13.40 19.71
N VAL A 7 2.78 -12.84 18.50
CA VAL A 7 1.83 -13.30 17.49
C VAL A 7 2.28 -14.64 16.90
N ILE A 8 3.58 -14.84 16.66
CA ILE A 8 4.12 -16.15 16.24
C ILE A 8 3.74 -17.22 17.27
N LYS A 9 3.92 -16.92 18.57
CA LYS A 9 3.57 -17.85 19.66
C LYS A 9 2.08 -18.19 19.67
N ASN A 10 1.20 -17.23 19.39
CA ASN A 10 -0.25 -17.46 19.33
C ASN A 10 -0.66 -18.26 18.09
N ILE A 11 -0.05 -18.00 16.94
CA ILE A 11 -0.23 -18.81 15.72
C ILE A 11 0.17 -20.26 15.99
N ILE A 12 1.36 -20.48 16.54
CA ILE A 12 1.88 -21.83 16.87
C ILE A 12 0.94 -22.54 17.85
N ARG A 13 0.49 -21.87 18.92
CA ARG A 13 -0.46 -22.46 19.89
C ARG A 13 -1.78 -22.86 19.25
N LYS A 14 -2.37 -22.00 18.41
CA LYS A 14 -3.62 -22.28 17.71
C LYS A 14 -3.45 -23.46 16.75
N LEU A 15 -2.34 -23.49 16.01
CA LEU A 15 -2.00 -24.57 15.10
C LEU A 15 -1.91 -25.93 15.82
N PHE A 16 -1.15 -26.01 16.92
CA PHE A 16 -1.05 -27.25 17.71
C PHE A 16 -2.37 -27.68 18.36
N ALA A 17 -3.24 -26.72 18.67
CA ALA A 17 -4.56 -27.00 19.23
C ALA A 17 -5.62 -27.34 18.15
N GLY A 18 -5.25 -27.42 16.87
CA GLY A 18 -6.19 -27.61 15.76
C GLY A 18 -7.19 -26.44 15.59
N LYS A 19 -6.87 -25.27 16.14
CA LYS A 19 -7.70 -24.06 16.08
C LYS A 19 -7.29 -23.20 14.90
N ASP A 20 -8.26 -22.46 14.37
CA ASP A 20 -8.02 -21.55 13.27
C ASP A 20 -7.14 -20.36 13.69
N TYR A 21 -5.97 -20.24 13.07
CA TYR A 21 -4.99 -19.19 13.30
C TYR A 21 -5.10 -18.03 12.31
N ARG A 22 -5.93 -18.13 11.26
CA ARG A 22 -6.02 -17.11 10.19
C ARG A 22 -6.43 -15.75 10.71
N SER A 23 -7.22 -15.70 11.78
CA SER A 23 -7.59 -14.46 12.49
C SER A 23 -6.36 -13.67 12.98
N GLU A 24 -5.32 -14.37 13.45
CA GLU A 24 -4.07 -13.73 13.89
C GLU A 24 -3.28 -13.17 12.71
N VAL A 25 -3.28 -13.90 11.58
CA VAL A 25 -2.61 -13.45 10.34
C VAL A 25 -3.32 -12.21 9.78
N LEU A 26 -4.65 -12.21 9.77
CA LEU A 26 -5.43 -11.05 9.33
C LEU A 26 -5.18 -9.82 10.20
N ALA A 27 -5.12 -10.00 11.52
CA ALA A 27 -4.80 -8.91 12.45
C ALA A 27 -3.41 -8.30 12.17
N LEU A 28 -2.41 -9.12 11.83
CA LEU A 28 -1.08 -8.65 11.44
C LEU A 28 -1.12 -7.82 10.16
N ILE A 29 -1.78 -8.34 9.13
CA ILE A 29 -1.91 -7.66 7.83
C ILE A 29 -2.58 -6.30 8.02
N ASN A 30 -3.68 -6.26 8.78
CA ASN A 30 -4.41 -5.02 9.05
C ASN A 30 -3.56 -4.01 9.82
N ALA A 31 -2.79 -4.45 10.82
CA ALA A 31 -1.90 -3.57 11.58
C ALA A 31 -0.78 -2.99 10.70
N GLU A 32 -0.17 -3.81 9.85
CA GLU A 32 0.88 -3.37 8.92
C GLU A 32 0.33 -2.39 7.88
N PHE A 33 -0.84 -2.69 7.32
CA PHE A 33 -1.52 -1.80 6.39
C PHE A 33 -1.89 -0.47 7.04
N LEU A 34 -2.41 -0.47 8.26
CA LEU A 34 -2.76 0.75 8.99
C LEU A 34 -1.52 1.60 9.25
N GLN A 35 -0.41 0.99 9.66
CA GLN A 35 0.85 1.70 9.87
C GLN A 35 1.34 2.33 8.55
N PHE A 36 1.29 1.58 7.45
CA PHE A 36 1.61 2.09 6.12
C PHE A 36 0.74 3.30 5.75
N ALA A 37 -0.58 3.21 5.95
CA ALA A 37 -1.50 4.29 5.64
C ALA A 37 -1.20 5.55 6.48
N VAL A 38 -0.95 5.38 7.78
CA VAL A 38 -0.58 6.49 8.67
C VAL A 38 0.70 7.17 8.20
N ASP A 39 1.73 6.40 7.85
CA ASP A 39 3.01 6.96 7.43
C ASP A 39 2.93 7.61 6.04
N PHE A 40 2.12 7.06 5.14
CA PHE A 40 1.78 7.67 3.86
C PHE A 40 1.10 9.03 4.05
N PHE A 41 0.02 9.09 4.84
CA PHE A 41 -0.71 10.35 5.06
C PHE A 41 0.13 11.41 5.78
N LYS A 42 1.04 11.01 6.68
CA LYS A 42 2.00 11.95 7.28
C LYS A 42 2.87 12.61 6.21
N ARG A 43 3.41 11.85 5.25
CA ARG A 43 4.22 12.42 4.15
C ARG A 43 3.41 13.39 3.29
N VAL A 44 2.18 13.03 2.95
CA VAL A 44 1.26 13.91 2.22
C VAL A 44 0.98 15.19 3.00
N ALA A 45 0.71 15.09 4.30
CA ALA A 45 0.45 16.24 5.16
C ALA A 45 1.67 17.17 5.26
N CYS A 46 2.87 16.62 5.46
CA CYS A 46 4.10 17.42 5.46
C CYS A 46 4.30 18.16 4.14
N ALA A 47 4.18 17.46 3.00
CA ALA A 47 4.30 18.08 1.68
C ALA A 47 3.29 19.23 1.48
N LYS A 48 2.04 19.06 1.94
CA LYS A 48 1.03 20.12 1.89
C LYS A 48 1.37 21.31 2.81
N LEU A 49 1.88 21.06 4.00
CA LEU A 49 2.32 22.11 4.93
C LEU A 49 3.51 22.90 4.37
N ASP A 50 4.38 22.24 3.61
CA ASP A 50 5.54 22.84 2.94
C ASP A 50 5.17 23.53 1.60
N ASN A 51 3.87 23.66 1.29
CA ASN A 51 3.34 24.19 0.02
C ASN A 51 3.82 23.43 -1.23
N GLU A 52 4.15 22.14 -1.09
CA GLU A 52 4.43 21.29 -2.23
C GLU A 52 3.15 20.85 -2.95
N SER A 53 3.21 20.81 -4.28
CA SER A 53 2.12 20.26 -5.07
C SER A 53 2.20 18.73 -5.07
N VAL A 54 1.27 18.09 -4.36
CA VAL A 54 1.12 16.63 -4.34
C VAL A 54 0.49 16.15 -5.66
N THR A 55 1.35 15.88 -6.64
CA THR A 55 1.01 15.36 -7.97
C THR A 55 1.48 13.91 -8.17
N VAL A 56 1.21 13.34 -9.34
CA VAL A 56 1.77 12.06 -9.76
C VAL A 56 3.31 12.06 -9.73
N ASP A 57 3.93 13.12 -10.23
CA ASP A 57 5.39 13.26 -10.24
C ASP A 57 5.97 13.38 -8.83
N TRP A 58 5.23 14.01 -7.91
CA TRP A 58 5.59 14.04 -6.50
C TRP A 58 5.63 12.63 -5.91
N TYR A 59 4.63 11.78 -6.17
CA TYR A 59 4.63 10.40 -5.66
C TYR A 59 5.82 9.61 -6.19
N LYS A 60 6.09 9.70 -7.50
CA LYS A 60 7.24 9.05 -8.14
C LYS A 60 8.56 9.45 -7.48
N LYS A 61 8.75 10.76 -7.25
CA LYS A 61 9.95 11.29 -6.58
C LYS A 61 10.04 10.82 -5.13
N GLU A 62 8.95 10.94 -4.38
CA GLU A 62 8.93 10.75 -2.93
C GLU A 62 8.98 9.28 -2.51
N PHE A 63 8.33 8.39 -3.27
CA PHE A 63 8.16 6.97 -2.91
C PHE A 63 8.93 5.99 -3.80
N LEU A 64 9.22 6.34 -5.06
CA LEU A 64 9.90 5.41 -5.98
C LEU A 64 11.39 5.77 -6.17
N ASN A 65 11.70 7.06 -6.31
CA ASN A 65 13.05 7.55 -6.57
C ASN A 65 13.69 8.24 -5.37
N SER A 66 13.58 7.58 -4.21
CA SER A 66 14.26 8.01 -3.01
C SER A 66 15.47 7.12 -2.75
N ASP A 67 16.61 7.74 -2.48
CA ASP A 67 17.85 7.03 -2.15
C ASP A 67 17.76 6.27 -0.82
N ILE A 68 16.81 6.66 0.03
CA ILE A 68 16.59 6.03 1.34
C ILE A 68 15.98 4.63 1.23
N TYR A 69 15.27 4.33 0.14
CA TYR A 69 14.54 3.08 0.00
C TYR A 69 15.36 1.96 -0.63
N ARG A 70 15.15 0.77 -0.08
CA ARG A 70 15.64 -0.49 -0.65
C ARG A 70 14.80 -0.86 -1.86
N PRO A 71 15.35 -1.66 -2.81
CA PRO A 71 14.58 -2.11 -3.97
C PRO A 71 13.24 -2.79 -3.60
N GLU A 72 13.21 -3.53 -2.49
CA GLU A 72 12.00 -4.14 -1.94
C GLU A 72 10.90 -3.11 -1.65
N GLU A 73 11.26 -1.98 -1.05
CA GLU A 73 10.31 -0.93 -0.66
C GLU A 73 9.82 -0.16 -1.90
N ILE A 74 10.72 0.11 -2.84
CA ILE A 74 10.38 0.72 -4.15
C ILE A 74 9.36 -0.16 -4.89
N ALA A 75 9.56 -1.47 -4.93
CA ALA A 75 8.62 -2.41 -5.54
C ALA A 75 7.26 -2.38 -4.83
N ILE A 76 7.25 -2.38 -3.49
CA ILE A 76 5.99 -2.34 -2.72
C ILE A 76 5.23 -1.03 -3.01
N HIS A 77 5.94 0.11 -3.07
CA HIS A 77 5.33 1.42 -3.35
C HIS A 77 4.79 1.54 -4.78
N SER A 78 5.25 0.73 -5.74
CA SER A 78 4.64 0.61 -7.06
C SER A 78 3.55 -0.46 -7.15
N GLY A 79 3.23 -1.15 -6.06
CA GLY A 79 2.24 -2.22 -6.03
C GLY A 79 2.77 -3.57 -6.54
N LEU A 80 4.09 -3.73 -6.63
CA LEU A 80 4.76 -4.95 -7.09
C LEU A 80 5.45 -5.71 -5.97
N ASN A 81 5.54 -7.03 -6.15
CA ASN A 81 6.45 -7.85 -5.37
C ASN A 81 7.83 -7.87 -6.06
N LYS A 82 8.91 -7.61 -5.32
CA LYS A 82 10.28 -7.67 -5.87
C LYS A 82 10.60 -9.01 -6.54
N LYS A 83 10.05 -10.12 -6.04
CA LYS A 83 10.21 -11.45 -6.66
C LYS A 83 9.58 -11.50 -8.04
N THR A 84 8.43 -10.83 -8.23
CA THR A 84 7.79 -10.71 -9.56
C THR A 84 8.73 -10.01 -10.53
N ILE A 85 9.29 -8.86 -10.15
CA ILE A 85 10.27 -8.14 -10.98
C ILE A 85 11.48 -9.03 -11.29
N THR A 86 12.00 -9.71 -10.27
CA THR A 86 13.16 -10.61 -10.44
C THR A 86 12.87 -11.72 -11.43
N ASN A 87 11.69 -12.31 -11.39
CA ASN A 87 11.29 -13.38 -12.31
C ASN A 87 11.06 -12.85 -13.73
N THR A 88 10.48 -11.66 -13.89
CA THR A 88 10.19 -11.06 -15.19
C THR A 88 11.46 -10.58 -15.89
N TYR A 89 12.35 -9.89 -15.16
CA TYR A 89 13.54 -9.24 -15.73
C TYR A 89 14.83 -10.03 -15.47
N ASN A 90 14.75 -11.21 -14.84
CA ASN A 90 15.89 -12.04 -14.42
C ASN A 90 16.92 -11.29 -13.56
N SER A 91 16.51 -10.23 -12.87
CA SER A 91 17.40 -9.36 -12.10
C SER A 91 16.67 -8.60 -11.02
N ALA A 92 17.38 -8.31 -9.94
CA ALA A 92 16.88 -7.60 -8.77
C ALA A 92 17.71 -6.35 -8.44
N ARG A 93 18.48 -5.86 -9.42
CA ARG A 93 19.28 -4.62 -9.28
C ARG A 93 18.36 -3.42 -9.07
N LYS A 94 18.82 -2.43 -8.30
CA LYS A 94 18.01 -1.27 -7.89
C LYS A 94 17.45 -0.52 -9.10
N GLU A 95 18.25 -0.37 -10.15
CA GLU A 95 17.88 0.33 -11.38
C GLU A 95 16.74 -0.40 -12.11
N ILE A 96 16.84 -1.72 -12.25
CA ILE A 96 15.80 -2.55 -12.90
C ILE A 96 14.50 -2.54 -12.09
N VAL A 97 14.62 -2.56 -10.77
CA VAL A 97 13.46 -2.47 -9.88
C VAL A 97 12.80 -1.09 -9.98
N LEU A 98 13.59 -0.02 -10.09
CA LEU A 98 13.08 1.34 -10.28
C LEU A 98 12.33 1.47 -11.60
N ASP A 99 12.95 1.02 -12.71
CA ASP A 99 12.35 1.07 -14.04
C ASP A 99 11.01 0.30 -14.10
N ALA A 100 11.01 -0.95 -13.62
CA ALA A 100 9.81 -1.78 -13.54
C ALA A 100 8.73 -1.17 -12.63
N SER A 101 9.15 -0.51 -11.55
CA SER A 101 8.23 0.16 -10.62
C SER A 101 7.58 1.39 -11.25
N TYR A 102 8.31 2.17 -12.04
CA TYR A 102 7.74 3.29 -12.78
C TYR A 102 6.76 2.84 -13.85
N GLU A 103 7.13 1.85 -14.65
CA GLU A 103 6.27 1.31 -15.71
C GLU A 103 4.94 0.79 -15.13
N HIS A 104 5.02 0.02 -14.04
CA HIS A 104 3.83 -0.52 -13.40
C HIS A 104 2.97 0.56 -12.73
N TYR A 105 3.60 1.54 -12.08
CA TYR A 105 2.88 2.66 -11.48
C TYR A 105 2.11 3.45 -12.54
N ASP A 106 2.73 3.75 -13.69
CA ASP A 106 2.08 4.48 -14.79
C ASP A 106 0.92 3.70 -15.40
N THR A 107 1.09 2.38 -15.54
CA THR A 107 0.02 1.49 -16.00
C THR A 107 -1.16 1.51 -15.03
N LEU A 108 -0.88 1.39 -13.72
CA LEU A 108 -1.91 1.42 -12.69
C LEU A 108 -2.63 2.77 -12.63
N TYR A 109 -1.88 3.87 -12.68
CA TYR A 109 -2.45 5.22 -12.70
C TYR A 109 -3.36 5.43 -13.91
N SER A 110 -2.91 5.02 -15.10
CA SER A 110 -3.68 5.14 -16.34
C SER A 110 -4.95 4.29 -16.29
N ALA A 111 -4.88 3.08 -15.72
CA ALA A 111 -6.04 2.22 -15.51
C ALA A 111 -7.05 2.86 -14.54
N ILE A 112 -6.58 3.41 -13.43
CA ILE A 112 -7.44 4.13 -12.46
C ILE A 112 -8.09 5.35 -13.12
N ASN A 113 -7.30 6.16 -13.82
CA ASN A 113 -7.80 7.37 -14.46
C ASN A 113 -8.85 7.05 -15.54
N SER A 114 -8.63 5.98 -16.32
CA SER A 114 -9.59 5.50 -17.31
C SER A 114 -10.91 5.07 -16.67
N LEU A 115 -10.86 4.42 -15.50
CA LEU A 115 -12.05 4.00 -14.77
C LEU A 115 -12.80 5.21 -14.17
N THR A 116 -12.09 6.19 -13.62
CA THR A 116 -12.72 7.39 -13.05
C THR A 116 -13.33 8.29 -14.11
N GLU A 117 -12.75 8.38 -15.30
CA GLU A 117 -13.29 9.16 -16.42
C GLU A 117 -14.52 8.51 -17.07
N GLN A 118 -14.64 7.18 -17.01
CA GLN A 118 -15.75 6.45 -17.63
C GLN A 118 -17.05 6.49 -16.83
N ASP A 119 -16.97 6.61 -15.50
CA ASP A 119 -18.13 6.39 -14.62
C ASP A 119 -18.60 7.65 -13.85
N ASP A 120 -18.10 8.86 -14.14
CA ASP A 120 -18.29 10.06 -13.27
C ASP A 120 -18.09 9.68 -11.78
N LEU A 121 -17.11 8.80 -11.56
CA LEU A 121 -16.94 8.04 -10.34
C LEU A 121 -16.30 8.96 -9.30
N ASP A 122 -17.10 9.53 -8.40
CA ASP A 122 -16.57 10.28 -7.28
C ASP A 122 -15.80 9.30 -6.37
N LEU A 123 -14.47 9.31 -6.47
CA LEU A 123 -13.56 8.45 -5.71
C LEU A 123 -13.87 8.44 -4.19
N LYS A 124 -14.53 9.49 -3.69
CA LYS A 124 -15.09 9.54 -2.33
C LYS A 124 -16.05 8.38 -2.06
N GLU A 125 -17.00 8.09 -2.94
CA GLU A 125 -18.00 7.03 -2.72
C GLU A 125 -17.36 5.64 -2.55
N ILE A 126 -16.30 5.31 -3.31
CA ILE A 126 -15.62 4.01 -3.18
C ILE A 126 -14.88 3.88 -1.84
N LEU A 127 -14.20 4.95 -1.39
CA LEU A 127 -13.49 4.93 -0.10
C LEU A 127 -14.45 4.84 1.09
N PHE A 128 -15.65 5.42 1.00
CA PHE A 128 -16.66 5.35 2.08
C PHE A 128 -17.51 4.08 2.02
N ASN A 129 -17.79 3.52 0.83
CA ASN A 129 -18.69 2.37 0.71
C ASN A 129 -18.07 1.04 1.17
N THR A 130 -16.74 0.97 1.33
CA THR A 130 -16.09 -0.17 1.99
C THR A 130 -16.31 -0.21 3.51
N ASN A 131 -16.84 0.87 4.11
CA ASN A 131 -17.24 0.92 5.53
C ASN A 131 -18.74 0.70 5.75
N SER A 132 -19.55 0.52 4.70
CA SER A 132 -21.02 0.41 4.82
C SER A 132 -21.53 -0.93 5.38
N ASN A 133 -20.67 -1.82 5.86
CA ASN A 133 -21.08 -3.00 6.64
C ASN A 133 -20.84 -2.89 8.15
N SER A 134 -20.55 -1.69 8.65
CA SER A 134 -20.64 -1.41 10.09
C SER A 134 -21.04 0.04 10.33
N ASP A 135 -22.29 0.20 10.79
CA ASP A 135 -22.93 1.41 11.29
C ASP A 135 -21.97 2.45 11.87
N LEU A 136 -21.94 3.64 11.25
CA LEU A 136 -21.58 4.89 11.92
C LEU A 136 -22.30 6.04 11.19
N LEU A 137 -23.52 6.32 11.64
CA LEU A 137 -24.23 7.56 11.40
C LEU A 137 -23.44 8.71 12.01
N ILE A 138 -22.88 9.58 11.18
CA ILE A 138 -22.53 10.94 11.60
C ILE A 138 -23.26 11.88 10.64
N GLU A 139 -24.42 12.36 11.10
CA GLU A 139 -25.07 13.55 10.55
C GLU A 139 -24.21 14.77 10.90
N ILE A 140 -23.96 15.64 9.92
CA ILE A 140 -23.42 16.98 10.17
C ILE A 140 -24.34 17.96 9.43
N GLU A 141 -24.98 18.83 10.22
CA GLU A 141 -25.65 20.07 9.81
C GLU A 141 -24.67 21.10 9.19
#